data_AF-A0A0Q9KAZ6-F1
#
_entry.id   AF-A0A0Q9KAZ6-F1
#
_cell.length_a   1.000
_cell.length_b   1.000
_cell.length_c   1.000
_cell.angle_alpha   90.00
_cell.angle_beta   90.00
_cell.angle_gamma   90.00
#
_symmetry.space_group_name_H-M   'P 1'
#
loop_
_entity.id
_entity.type
_entity.pdbx_description
1 polymer ?
#
loop_
_entity_poly.entity_id
_entity_poly.type
_entity_poly.pdbx_seq_one_letter_code
_entity_poly.pdbx_strand_id
1 'polypeptide(L)'
;MSEILLDRISLRGNGEMDVVVLARSAAGGPAPASALVRLDARGAGESRSFPATITPDGPGQWSVACTIPPGGPQFADGADILDGFAEVIFGDELVATRLGWGTTDRMWLPYPTASRKLSLTQVKG
;
A
#
# COMPACT_ATOMS: atom_id res chain seq x y z
N MET A 1 10.30 3.13 -17.95
CA MET A 1 8.98 2.64 -17.48
C MET A 1 8.80 3.18 -16.08
N SER A 2 7.62 3.68 -15.78
CA SER A 2 7.28 4.15 -14.43
C SER A 2 7.12 2.94 -13.50
N GLU A 3 7.51 3.05 -12.24
CA GLU A 3 7.51 1.95 -11.26
C GLU A 3 6.94 2.40 -9.91
N ILE A 4 6.40 1.44 -9.15
CA ILE A 4 5.91 1.63 -7.79
C ILE A 4 6.57 0.59 -6.90
N LEU A 5 7.13 1.03 -5.76
CA LEU A 5 7.70 0.17 -4.74
C LEU A 5 7.06 0.46 -3.39
N LEU A 6 6.79 -0.60 -2.62
CA LEU A 6 6.38 -0.43 -1.23
C LEU A 6 7.58 0.08 -0.41
N ASP A 7 7.38 1.19 0.31
CA ASP A 7 8.40 1.75 1.21
C ASP A 7 8.09 1.39 2.66
N ARG A 8 6.88 1.72 3.13
CA ARG A 8 6.50 1.50 4.53
C ARG A 8 5.02 1.18 4.68
N ILE A 9 4.73 0.26 5.61
CA ILE A 9 3.39 0.07 6.18
C ILE A 9 3.50 0.16 7.70
N SER A 10 2.63 0.93 8.35
CA SER A 10 2.61 1.05 9.80
C SER A 10 1.20 1.14 10.35
N LEU A 11 0.95 0.41 11.46
CA LEU A 11 -0.27 0.55 12.26
C LEU A 11 -0.02 1.51 13.42
N ARG A 12 -0.89 2.49 13.57
CA ARG A 12 -0.88 3.47 14.66
C ARG A 12 -1.65 2.94 15.86
N GLY A 13 -1.37 3.48 17.05
CA GLY A 13 -2.02 3.06 18.30
C GLY A 13 -3.53 3.30 18.36
N ASN A 14 -4.07 4.17 17.49
CA ASN A 14 -5.49 4.39 17.30
C ASN A 14 -6.15 3.42 16.30
N GLY A 15 -5.39 2.51 15.69
CA GLY A 15 -5.87 1.54 14.71
C GLY A 15 -5.82 1.99 13.25
N GLU A 16 -5.33 3.20 12.97
CA GLU A 16 -5.09 3.65 11.58
C GLU A 16 -3.92 2.88 10.97
N MET A 17 -4.00 2.63 9.67
CA MET A 17 -2.89 2.06 8.89
C MET A 17 -2.38 3.09 7.90
N ASP A 18 -1.10 3.44 7.99
CA ASP A 18 -0.43 4.21 6.96
C ASP A 18 0.25 3.27 5.97
N VAL A 19 0.07 3.56 4.69
CA VAL A 19 0.77 2.92 3.58
C VAL A 19 1.53 4.01 2.83
N VAL A 20 2.83 3.82 2.68
CA VAL A 20 3.71 4.70 1.90
C VAL A 20 4.37 3.87 0.81
N VAL A 21 4.25 4.34 -0.42
CA VAL A 21 4.92 3.76 -1.58
C VAL A 21 5.76 4.83 -2.26
N LEU A 22 6.86 4.40 -2.88
CA LEU A 22 7.68 5.23 -3.74
C LEU A 22 7.24 5.01 -5.18
N ALA A 23 6.84 6.09 -5.83
CA ALA A 23 6.48 6.13 -7.23
C ALA A 23 7.61 6.81 -8.01
N ARG A 24 8.08 6.19 -9.08
CA ARG A 24 9.15 6.73 -9.93
C ARG A 24 8.69 6.73 -11.38
N SER A 25 8.92 7.82 -12.09
CA SER A 25 8.67 7.89 -13.54
C SER A 25 9.98 7.66 -14.31
N ALA A 26 9.86 7.35 -15.60
CA ALA A 26 11.03 7.36 -16.47
C ALA A 26 11.70 8.76 -16.47
N ALA A 27 13.00 8.84 -16.73
CA ALA A 27 13.70 10.13 -16.76
C ALA A 27 13.04 11.12 -17.73
N GLY A 28 12.62 12.29 -17.21
CA GLY A 28 11.88 13.31 -17.97
C GLY A 28 10.38 13.02 -18.15
N GLY A 29 9.84 11.99 -17.50
CA GLY A 29 8.42 11.67 -17.48
C GLY A 29 7.58 12.66 -16.67
N PRO A 30 6.24 12.66 -16.88
CA PRO A 30 5.34 13.57 -16.17
C PRO A 30 5.32 13.27 -14.67
N ALA A 31 4.92 14.27 -13.89
CA ALA A 31 4.57 14.06 -12.49
C ALA A 31 3.26 13.28 -12.39
N PRO A 32 3.05 12.52 -11.30
CA PRO A 32 1.80 11.81 -11.09
C PRO A 32 0.66 12.80 -10.82
N ALA A 33 -0.46 12.61 -11.52
CA ALA A 33 -1.65 13.44 -11.44
C ALA A 33 -2.58 13.00 -10.29
N SER A 34 -2.62 11.71 -10.00
CA SER A 34 -3.39 11.13 -8.91
C SER A 34 -2.79 9.80 -8.47
N ALA A 35 -3.11 9.42 -7.24
CA ALA A 35 -2.74 8.13 -6.69
C ALA A 35 -3.78 7.64 -5.69
N LEU A 36 -3.93 6.32 -5.60
CA LEU A 36 -4.74 5.67 -4.59
C LEU A 36 -4.10 4.37 -4.13
N VAL A 37 -4.43 3.96 -2.91
CA VAL A 37 -4.19 2.61 -2.40
C VAL A 37 -5.51 1.87 -2.44
N ARG A 38 -5.53 0.73 -3.14
CA ARG A 38 -6.70 -0.15 -3.24
C ARG A 38 -6.46 -1.41 -2.43
N LEU A 39 -7.48 -1.81 -1.68
CA LEU A 39 -7.52 -3.06 -0.94
C LEU A 39 -8.61 -3.96 -1.53
N ASP A 40 -8.22 -5.16 -1.95
CA ASP A 40 -9.13 -6.17 -2.48
C ASP A 40 -9.41 -7.24 -1.43
N ALA A 41 -10.69 -7.53 -1.21
CA ALA A 41 -11.12 -8.64 -0.38
C ALA A 41 -10.83 -9.97 -1.10
N ARG A 42 -9.92 -10.76 -0.54
CA ARG A 42 -9.47 -12.01 -1.16
C ARG A 42 -10.63 -13.02 -1.22
N GLY A 43 -11.03 -13.36 -2.44
CA GLY A 43 -12.10 -14.35 -2.69
C GLY A 43 -13.53 -13.79 -2.68
N ALA A 44 -13.73 -12.50 -2.38
CA ALA A 44 -15.05 -11.87 -2.34
C ALA A 44 -15.33 -10.94 -3.53
N GLY A 45 -14.31 -10.58 -4.32
CA GLY A 45 -14.48 -9.70 -5.49
C GLY A 45 -14.85 -8.26 -5.17
N GLU A 46 -14.79 -7.87 -3.88
CA GLU A 46 -14.97 -6.50 -3.43
C GLU A 46 -13.64 -5.76 -3.31
N SER A 47 -13.65 -4.47 -3.63
CA SER A 47 -12.50 -3.57 -3.47
C SER A 47 -12.90 -2.31 -2.71
N ARG A 48 -11.92 -1.70 -2.02
CA ARG A 48 -12.02 -0.36 -1.45
C ARG A 48 -10.78 0.43 -1.80
N SER A 49 -10.96 1.66 -2.27
CA SER A 49 -9.88 2.56 -2.66
C SER A 49 -9.81 3.76 -1.74
N PHE A 50 -8.60 4.14 -1.40
CA PHE A 50 -8.30 5.24 -0.50
C PHE A 50 -7.42 6.25 -1.25
N PRO A 51 -7.84 7.52 -1.36
CA PRO A 51 -7.03 8.56 -1.99
C PRO A 51 -5.68 8.69 -1.30
N ALA A 52 -4.61 8.80 -2.08
CA ALA A 52 -3.27 9.01 -1.57
C ALA A 52 -2.80 10.44 -1.82
N THR A 53 -1.99 10.94 -0.90
CA THR A 53 -1.28 12.21 -1.03
C THR A 53 0.05 11.97 -1.74
N ILE A 54 0.33 12.78 -2.76
CA ILE A 54 1.57 12.73 -3.55
C ILE A 54 2.50 13.84 -3.07
N THR A 55 3.73 13.48 -2.71
CA THR A 55 4.78 14.42 -2.30
C THR A 55 6.00 14.24 -3.19
N PRO A 56 6.52 15.28 -3.86
CA PRO A 56 7.77 15.20 -4.61
C PRO A 56 8.97 14.98 -3.67
N ASP A 57 9.78 13.96 -3.94
CA ASP A 57 10.96 13.61 -3.12
C ASP A 57 12.29 13.84 -3.83
N GLY A 58 12.24 14.16 -5.12
CA GLY A 58 13.40 14.43 -5.95
C GLY A 58 13.08 14.34 -7.43
N PRO A 59 14.06 14.54 -8.32
CA PRO A 59 13.85 14.42 -9.75
C PRO A 59 13.30 13.04 -10.14
N GLY A 60 12.06 13.00 -10.63
CA GLY A 60 11.40 11.77 -11.07
C GLY A 60 10.96 10.82 -9.96
N GLN A 61 10.91 11.29 -8.70
CA GLN A 61 10.54 10.46 -7.53
C GLN A 61 9.48 11.15 -6.67
N TRP A 62 8.50 10.38 -6.22
CA TRP A 62 7.42 10.83 -5.36
C TRP A 62 7.10 9.82 -4.27
N SER A 63 6.90 10.31 -3.05
CA SER A 63 6.22 9.57 -1.99
C SER A 63 4.72 9.65 -2.20
N VAL A 64 4.08 8.50 -2.19
CA VAL A 64 2.63 8.37 -2.25
C VAL A 64 2.16 7.75 -0.95
N ALA A 65 1.46 8.54 -0.15
CA ALA A 65 1.06 8.17 1.21
C ALA A 65 -0.46 8.13 1.36
N CYS A 66 -0.97 7.07 1.97
CA CYS A 66 -2.38 6.87 2.24
C CYS A 66 -2.57 6.48 3.72
N THR A 67 -3.58 7.05 4.37
CA THR A 67 -4.02 6.63 5.70
C THR A 67 -5.37 5.94 5.59
N ILE A 68 -5.43 4.70 6.05
CA ILE A 68 -6.64 3.91 6.12
C ILE A 68 -7.22 4.05 7.54
N PRO A 69 -8.51 4.44 7.67
CA PRO A 69 -9.15 4.67 8.95
C PRO A 69 -9.13 3.46 9.89
N PRO A 70 -9.27 3.69 11.21
CA PRO A 70 -9.35 2.61 12.18
C PRO A 70 -10.59 1.74 11.94
N GLY A 71 -10.44 0.44 12.19
CA GLY A 71 -11.45 -0.57 11.84
C GLY A 71 -11.38 -1.05 10.39
N GLY A 72 -10.49 -0.48 9.58
CA GLY A 72 -10.22 -0.91 8.22
C GLY A 72 -11.39 -0.73 7.25
N PRO A 73 -11.22 -1.10 5.97
CA PRO A 73 -12.34 -1.24 5.05
C PRO A 73 -13.33 -2.29 5.54
N GLN A 74 -14.62 -1.94 5.55
CA GLN A 74 -15.71 -2.87 5.84
C GLN A 74 -16.20 -3.50 4.53
N PHE A 75 -16.16 -4.83 4.47
CA PHE A 75 -16.64 -5.65 3.34
C PHE A 75 -17.88 -6.44 3.77
N ALA A 76 -18.83 -6.66 2.86
CA ALA A 76 -20.11 -7.26 3.21
C ALA A 76 -19.95 -8.72 3.68
N ASP A 77 -19.00 -9.44 3.10
CA ASP A 77 -18.77 -10.87 3.37
C ASP A 77 -17.71 -11.13 4.46
N GLY A 78 -17.30 -10.11 5.22
CA GLY A 78 -16.41 -10.28 6.37
C GLY A 78 -15.01 -10.79 6.01
N ALA A 79 -14.45 -10.35 4.88
CA ALA A 79 -13.14 -10.80 4.40
C ALA A 79 -12.03 -10.61 5.45
N ASP A 80 -11.38 -11.71 5.82
CA ASP A 80 -10.28 -11.71 6.80
C ASP A 80 -8.91 -11.37 6.21
N ILE A 81 -8.80 -11.38 4.88
CA ILE A 81 -7.54 -11.14 4.16
C ILE A 81 -7.78 -10.14 3.03
N LEU A 82 -6.96 -9.09 3.01
CA LEU A 82 -6.98 -8.04 2.01
C LEU A 82 -5.67 -7.99 1.24
N ASP A 83 -5.77 -7.93 -0.08
CA ASP A 83 -4.63 -7.76 -0.98
C ASP A 83 -4.46 -6.27 -1.31
N GLY A 84 -3.26 -5.73 -1.07
CA GLY A 84 -2.95 -4.32 -1.29
C GLY A 84 -2.40 -4.03 -2.69
N PHE A 85 -2.88 -2.96 -3.29
CA PHE A 85 -2.43 -2.42 -4.57
C PHE A 85 -2.20 -0.91 -4.45
N ALA A 86 -1.21 -0.41 -5.18
CA ALA A 86 -1.05 1.01 -5.42
C ALA A 86 -1.31 1.29 -6.91
N GLU A 87 -2.05 2.36 -7.15
CA GLU A 87 -2.38 2.84 -8.48
C GLU A 87 -1.96 4.30 -8.58
N VAL A 88 -1.10 4.61 -9.53
CA VAL A 88 -0.56 5.95 -9.76
C VAL A 88 -0.74 6.30 -11.23
N ILE A 89 -1.30 7.47 -11.50
CA ILE A 89 -1.50 7.97 -12.86
C ILE A 89 -0.41 8.99 -13.18
N PHE A 90 0.45 8.68 -14.15
CA PHE A 90 1.49 9.56 -14.67
C PHE A 90 1.06 10.13 -16.03
N GLY A 91 0.54 11.36 -16.04
CA GLY A 91 -0.11 11.91 -17.25
C GLY A 91 -1.32 11.05 -17.63
N ASP A 92 -1.22 10.31 -18.74
CA ASP A 92 -2.27 9.39 -19.22
C ASP A 92 -1.94 7.90 -18.95
N GLU A 93 -0.79 7.61 -18.32
CA GLU A 93 -0.36 6.25 -17.99
C GLU A 93 -0.87 5.84 -16.60
N LEU A 94 -1.69 4.80 -16.51
CA LEU A 94 -2.02 4.14 -15.24
C LEU A 94 -0.97 3.06 -14.94
N VAL A 95 -0.26 3.24 -13.82
CA VAL A 95 0.64 2.22 -13.26
C VAL A 95 -0.05 1.62 -12.03
N ALA A 96 -0.40 0.34 -12.13
CA ALA A 96 -0.99 -0.41 -11.02
C ALA A 96 -0.02 -1.53 -10.60
N THR A 97 0.26 -1.65 -9.31
CA THR A 97 1.19 -2.65 -8.77
C THR A 97 0.62 -3.28 -7.51
N ARG A 98 0.69 -4.62 -7.45
CA ARG A 98 0.43 -5.35 -6.21
C ARG A 98 1.56 -5.05 -5.23
N LEU A 99 1.19 -4.60 -4.03
CA LEU A 99 2.16 -4.28 -3.00
C LEU A 99 2.77 -5.58 -2.47
N GLY A 100 4.06 -5.74 -2.75
CA GLY A 100 4.88 -6.81 -2.24
C GLY A 100 5.91 -6.28 -1.26
N TRP A 101 6.35 -7.15 -0.37
CA TRP A 101 7.56 -6.92 0.42
C TRP A 101 8.78 -7.10 -0.50
N GLY A 102 9.84 -6.31 -0.32
CA GLY A 102 11.06 -6.43 -1.11
C GLY A 102 11.70 -7.82 -0.98
N THR A 103 12.38 -8.28 -2.03
CA THR A 103 12.78 -9.69 -2.23
C THR A 103 14.09 -10.10 -1.56
N THR A 104 14.75 -9.22 -0.81
CA THR A 104 16.13 -9.45 -0.37
C THR A 104 16.28 -9.77 1.12
N ASP A 105 15.27 -9.56 1.96
CA ASP A 105 15.42 -9.72 3.41
C ASP A 105 14.29 -10.52 4.09
N ARG A 106 14.66 -11.20 5.18
CA ARG A 106 13.72 -11.76 6.14
C ARG A 106 13.07 -10.61 6.91
N MET A 107 11.78 -10.39 6.68
CA MET A 107 11.04 -9.34 7.36
C MET A 107 10.25 -9.91 8.54
N TRP A 108 10.24 -9.19 9.65
CA TRP A 108 9.41 -9.52 10.82
C TRP A 108 8.19 -8.60 10.84
N LEU A 109 7.00 -9.17 10.64
CA LEU A 109 5.75 -8.45 10.62
C LEU A 109 5.00 -8.61 11.95
N PRO A 110 4.35 -7.55 12.46
CA PRO A 110 3.45 -7.70 13.60
C PRO A 110 2.32 -8.67 13.26
N TYR A 111 2.04 -9.59 14.17
CA TYR A 111 1.01 -10.60 14.08
C TYR A 111 0.24 -10.68 15.40
N PRO A 112 -1.09 -10.53 15.40
CA PRO A 112 -1.89 -10.76 16.59
C PRO A 112 -2.04 -12.26 16.85
N THR A 113 -1.70 -12.71 18.06
CA THR A 113 -2.02 -14.07 18.48
C THR A 113 -3.54 -14.26 18.60
N ALA A 114 -3.98 -15.51 18.69
CA ALA A 114 -5.38 -15.84 19.00
C ALA A 114 -5.90 -15.16 20.28
N SER A 115 -5.01 -14.86 21.25
CA SER A 115 -5.32 -14.13 22.48
C SER A 115 -5.16 -12.61 22.38
N ARG A 116 -5.08 -12.06 21.17
CA ARG A 116 -4.91 -10.63 20.86
C ARG A 116 -3.66 -10.01 21.50
N LYS A 117 -2.56 -10.76 21.55
CA LYS A 117 -1.25 -10.26 21.99
C LYS A 117 -0.36 -9.99 20.78
N LEU A 118 0.54 -9.02 20.90
CA LEU A 118 1.53 -8.72 19.86
C LEU A 118 2.55 -9.87 19.78
N SER A 119 2.75 -10.40 18.59
CA SER A 119 3.85 -11.29 18.22
C SER A 119 4.44 -10.84 16.89
N LEU A 120 5.56 -11.42 16.49
CA LEU A 120 6.16 -11.17 15.19
C LEU A 120 6.15 -12.47 14.38
N THR A 121 5.76 -12.39 13.11
CA THR A 121 5.90 -13.49 12.14
C THR A 121 7.00 -13.15 11.15
N GLN A 122 7.84 -14.13 10.82
CA GLN A 122 8.87 -13.95 9.79
C GLN A 122 8.26 -14.27 8.43
N VAL A 123 8.34 -13.33 7.51
CA VAL A 123 7.99 -13.54 6.10
C VAL A 123 9.26 -13.50 5.25
N LYS A 124 9.27 -14.34 4.22
CA LYS A 124 10.33 -14.34 3.20
C LYS A 124 9.87 -13.43 2.05
N GLY A 125 10.71 -12.45 1.68
CA GLY A 125 10.55 -11.68 0.45
C GLY A 125 10.67 -12.54 -0.80
#